data_AF-A0A945WGT9-F1
#
_entry.id   AF-A0A945WGT9-F1
#
_cell.length_a   1.000
_cell.length_b   1.000
_cell.length_c   1.000
_cell.angle_alpha   90.00
_cell.angle_beta   90.00
_cell.angle_gamma   90.00
#
_symmetry.space_group_name_H-M   'P 1'
#
loop_
_entity.id
_entity.type
_entity.pdbx_description
1 polymer ?
#
loop_
_entity_poly.entity_id
_entity_poly.type
_entity_poly.pdbx_seq_one_letter_code
_entity_poly.pdbx_strand_id
1 'polypeptide(L)'
;MSKPIEYKISVSKTARYYLLEPEKIKSVLLVVHGYRQLAESFIKKFEPLLNEGVMVIAPEGLHRFYIEGYTGNVGASWMDMRTGSVVISTILLSL
;
A
#
# COMPACT_ATOMS: atom_id res chain seq x y z
N MET A 1 20.43 -18.00 31.47
CA MET A 1 19.05 -17.52 31.22
C MET A 1 18.39 -18.47 30.23
N SER A 2 17.15 -18.90 30.48
CA SER A 2 16.39 -19.70 29.52
C SER A 2 16.04 -18.86 28.29
N LYS A 3 16.13 -19.44 27.09
CA LYS A 3 15.70 -18.78 25.86
C LYS A 3 14.19 -18.94 25.67
N PRO A 4 13.50 -17.93 25.12
CA PRO A 4 12.09 -18.07 24.76
C PRO A 4 11.90 -19.10 23.63
N ILE A 5 10.75 -19.79 23.65
CA ILE A 5 10.31 -20.70 22.59
C ILE A 5 9.25 -19.97 21.76
N GLU A 6 9.41 -19.98 20.44
CA GLU A 6 8.45 -19.38 19.50
C GLU A 6 7.43 -20.44 19.02
N TYR A 7 6.15 -20.08 19.01
CA TYR A 7 5.09 -20.84 18.34
C TYR A 7 4.41 -19.94 17.30
N LYS A 8 4.05 -20.51 16.15
CA LYS A 8 3.40 -19.80 15.05
C LYS A 8 1.95 -20.25 14.89
N ILE A 9 1.07 -19.29 14.65
CA ILE A 9 -0.33 -19.53 14.32
C ILE A 9 -0.67 -18.82 13.00
N SER A 10 -1.52 -19.45 12.19
CA SER A 10 -2.03 -18.85 10.96
C SER A 10 -3.22 -17.96 11.28
N VAL A 11 -3.24 -16.78 10.67
CA VAL A 11 -4.35 -15.82 10.79
C VAL A 11 -4.77 -15.33 9.40
N SER A 12 -6.07 -15.13 9.22
CA SER A 12 -6.59 -14.43 8.03
C SER A 12 -6.44 -12.91 8.24
N LYS A 13 -6.01 -12.19 7.20
CA LYS A 13 -5.91 -10.73 7.21
C LYS A 13 -6.75 -10.14 6.08
N THR A 14 -7.39 -9.01 6.37
CA THR A 14 -8.06 -8.18 5.36
C THR A 14 -7.07 -7.11 4.90
N ALA A 15 -6.90 -6.97 3.58
CA ALA A 15 -6.11 -5.91 2.97
C ALA A 15 -7.02 -4.79 2.43
N ARG A 16 -6.43 -3.61 2.20
CA ARG A 16 -7.12 -2.48 1.57
C ARG A 16 -6.44 -2.14 0.25
N TYR A 17 -7.23 -1.71 -0.72
CA TYR A 17 -6.73 -1.08 -1.92
C TYR A 17 -7.72 0.01 -2.34
N TYR A 18 -7.21 0.96 -3.12
CA TYR A 18 -7.96 2.09 -3.64
C TYR A 18 -7.86 2.06 -5.16
N LEU A 19 -8.89 2.57 -5.83
CA LEU A 19 -9.01 2.52 -7.28
C LEU A 19 -9.48 3.88 -7.79
N LEU A 20 -8.85 4.37 -8.85
CA LEU A 20 -9.33 5.47 -9.67
C LEU A 20 -9.68 4.92 -11.06
N GLU A 21 -10.93 5.11 -11.47
CA GLU A 21 -11.48 4.52 -12.70
C GLU A 21 -11.75 5.62 -13.76
N PRO A 22 -11.24 5.46 -14.99
CA PRO A 22 -11.57 6.34 -16.10
C PRO A 22 -12.90 5.92 -16.76
N GLU A 23 -13.51 6.80 -17.55
CA GLU A 23 -14.74 6.46 -18.30
C GLU A 23 -14.54 5.28 -19.28
N LYS A 24 -13.35 5.19 -19.87
CA LYS A 24 -12.95 4.07 -20.75
C LYS A 24 -11.54 3.61 -20.41
N ILE A 25 -11.44 2.38 -19.91
CA ILE A 25 -10.17 1.76 -19.55
C ILE A 25 -9.43 1.34 -20.83
N LYS A 26 -8.19 1.82 -20.97
CA LYS A 26 -7.23 1.44 -22.01
C LYS A 26 -6.04 0.68 -21.42
N SER A 27 -5.63 1.01 -20.20
CA SER A 27 -4.53 0.36 -19.50
C SER A 27 -4.76 0.37 -17.99
N VAL A 28 -4.01 -0.46 -17.26
CA VAL A 28 -4.07 -0.56 -15.80
C VAL A 28 -2.71 -0.29 -15.19
N LEU A 29 -2.66 0.58 -14.19
CA LEU A 29 -1.45 0.94 -13.47
C LEU A 29 -1.56 0.56 -12.00
N LEU A 30 -0.63 -0.25 -11.51
CA LEU A 30 -0.52 -0.57 -10.09
C LEU A 30 0.55 0.32 -9.45
N VAL A 31 0.15 1.09 -8.44
CA VAL A 31 1.01 2.06 -7.76
C VAL A 31 1.16 1.71 -6.28
N VAL A 32 2.38 1.84 -5.75
CA VAL A 32 2.71 1.45 -4.38
C VAL A 32 3.23 2.69 -3.64
N HIS A 33 2.58 3.03 -2.52
CA HIS A 33 2.97 4.19 -1.71
C HIS A 33 4.25 3.91 -0.90
N GLY A 34 4.97 4.96 -0.49
CA GLY A 34 6.16 4.86 0.35
C GLY A 34 5.85 4.69 1.85
N TYR A 35 6.90 4.64 2.66
CA TYR A 35 6.78 4.56 4.13
C TYR A 35 6.01 5.75 4.73
N ARG A 36 5.16 5.50 5.73
CA ARG A 36 4.31 6.50 6.41
C ARG A 36 3.30 7.21 5.50
N GLN A 37 3.01 6.65 4.33
CA GLN A 37 1.98 7.18 3.43
C GLN A 37 0.73 6.30 3.50
N LEU A 38 -0.44 6.88 3.27
CA LEU A 38 -1.68 6.14 3.05
C LEU A 38 -1.92 5.99 1.55
N ALA A 39 -2.36 4.82 1.12
CA ALA A 39 -2.66 4.56 -0.29
C ALA A 39 -3.73 5.52 -0.82
N GLU A 40 -4.73 5.83 0.00
CA GLU A 40 -5.84 6.76 -0.32
C GLU A 40 -5.39 8.17 -0.68
N SER A 41 -4.41 8.71 0.06
CA SER A 41 -3.89 10.06 -0.23
C SER A 41 -2.87 10.02 -1.36
N PHE A 42 -2.12 8.92 -1.46
CA PHE A 42 -1.11 8.72 -2.49
C PHE A 42 -1.72 8.57 -3.90
N ILE A 43 -2.80 7.79 -4.03
CA ILE A 43 -3.43 7.50 -5.33
C ILE A 43 -3.95 8.77 -6.04
N LYS A 44 -4.34 9.79 -5.28
CA LYS A 44 -4.84 11.08 -5.82
C LYS A 44 -3.84 11.79 -6.73
N LYS A 45 -2.53 11.54 -6.57
CA LYS A 45 -1.48 12.09 -7.44
C LYS A 45 -1.60 11.61 -8.90
N PHE A 46 -2.35 10.54 -9.14
CA PHE A 46 -2.50 9.89 -10.44
C PHE A 46 -3.85 10.20 -11.13
N GLU A 47 -4.72 11.04 -10.52
CA GLU A 47 -5.98 11.48 -11.13
C GLU A 47 -5.85 12.01 -12.57
N PRO A 48 -4.79 12.76 -12.95
CA PRO A 48 -4.65 13.22 -14.33
C PRO A 48 -4.61 12.10 -15.39
N LEU A 49 -4.13 10.91 -15.02
CA LEU A 49 -4.03 9.76 -15.93
C LEU A 49 -5.40 9.16 -16.30
N LEU A 50 -6.45 9.49 -15.56
CA LEU A 50 -7.82 9.07 -15.90
C LEU A 50 -8.25 9.61 -17.27
N ASN A 51 -7.83 10.84 -17.60
CA ASN A 51 -8.12 11.45 -18.90
C ASN A 51 -7.45 10.70 -20.07
N GLU A 52 -6.38 9.96 -19.79
CA GLU A 52 -5.68 9.15 -20.79
C GLU A 52 -6.32 7.75 -20.95
N GLY A 53 -7.23 7.37 -20.05
CA GLY A 53 -7.86 6.04 -20.00
C GLY A 53 -7.09 5.05 -19.12
N VAL A 54 -6.24 5.51 -18.21
CA VAL A 54 -5.48 4.64 -17.30
C VAL A 54 -6.29 4.40 -16.03
N MET A 55 -6.66 3.16 -15.74
CA MET A 55 -7.17 2.76 -14.43
C MET A 55 -6.02 2.63 -13.45
N VAL A 56 -6.11 3.25 -12.28
CA VAL A 56 -5.03 3.23 -11.28
C VAL A 56 -5.50 2.45 -10.05
N ILE A 57 -4.69 1.50 -9.59
CA ILE A 57 -4.95 0.68 -8.40
C ILE A 57 -3.81 0.90 -7.41
N ALA A 58 -4.14 1.30 -6.18
CA ALA A 58 -3.19 1.52 -5.09
C ALA A 58 -3.51 0.63 -3.89
N PRO A 59 -2.86 -0.54 -3.73
CA PRO A 59 -2.95 -1.29 -2.49
C PRO A 59 -2.34 -0.51 -1.30
N GLU A 60 -2.80 -0.80 -0.09
CA GLU A 60 -2.27 -0.24 1.16
C GLU A 60 -1.43 -1.26 1.93
N GLY A 61 -0.28 -0.82 2.44
CA GLY A 61 0.56 -1.64 3.31
C GLY A 61 -0.20 -2.15 4.55
N LEU A 62 -0.04 -3.42 4.88
CA LEU A 62 -0.83 -4.09 5.94
C LEU A 62 -0.59 -3.54 7.35
N HIS A 63 0.51 -2.82 7.58
CA HIS A 63 0.85 -2.28 8.88
C HIS A 63 0.54 -0.78 8.95
N ARG A 64 -0.58 -0.42 9.57
CA ARG A 64 -0.94 0.98 9.89
C ARG A 64 -0.46 1.34 11.29
N PHE A 65 0.09 2.54 11.41
CA PHE A 65 0.61 3.05 12.68
C PHE A 65 0.44 4.57 12.75
N TYR A 66 0.37 5.09 13.96
CA TYR A 66 0.36 6.51 14.21
C TYR A 66 1.75 7.10 13.95
N ILE A 67 1.78 8.19 13.20
CA ILE A 67 3.00 8.88 12.78
C ILE A 67 3.61 9.67 13.94
N GLU A 68 2.79 10.16 14.89
CA GLU A 68 3.19 11.02 16.02
C GLU A 68 2.74 10.45 17.38
N GLY A 69 3.24 9.27 17.77
CA GLY A 69 2.92 8.68 19.08
C GLY A 69 1.53 8.03 19.10
N TYR A 70 0.65 8.43 20.02
CA TYR A 70 -0.73 7.90 20.11
C TYR A 70 -1.78 8.80 19.47
N THR A 71 -1.35 9.93 18.91
CA THR A 71 -2.22 10.94 18.31
C THR A 71 -1.69 11.33 16.93
N GLY A 72 -2.51 12.01 16.13
CA GLY A 72 -2.09 12.53 14.82
C GLY A 72 -2.27 11.57 13.65
N ASN A 73 -1.56 11.87 12.56
CA ASN A 73 -1.78 11.24 11.25
C ASN A 73 -1.44 9.75 11.26
N VAL A 74 -2.22 8.97 10.50
CA VAL A 74 -1.97 7.54 10.31
C VAL A 74 -1.14 7.33 9.05
N GLY A 75 -0.12 6.49 9.12
CA GLY A 75 0.65 6.04 7.96
C GLY A 75 0.57 4.52 7.81
N ALA A 76 0.88 4.03 6.62
CA ALA A 76 1.00 2.60 6.34
C ALA A 76 2.43 2.22 5.95
N SER A 77 2.77 0.96 6.20
CA SER A 77 4.04 0.33 5.82
C SER A 77 3.79 -1.05 5.23
N TRP A 78 4.53 -1.36 4.17
CA TRP A 78 4.65 -2.69 3.58
C TRP A 78 5.52 -3.63 4.43
N MET A 79 6.38 -3.04 5.25
CA MET A 79 7.35 -3.72 6.08
C MET A 79 6.71 -4.17 7.41
N ASP A 80 6.91 -5.45 7.73
CA ASP A 80 7.07 -5.88 9.12
C ASP A 80 8.54 -5.63 9.49
N MET A 81 8.78 -4.94 10.61
CA MET A 81 10.12 -4.61 11.15
C MET A 81 11.02 -5.85 11.30
N ARG A 82 10.46 -7.07 11.29
CA ARG A 82 11.21 -8.34 11.38
C ARG A 82 11.75 -8.87 10.05
N THR A 83 11.21 -8.50 8.88
CA THR A 83 11.50 -9.21 7.62
C THR A 83 12.26 -8.40 6.57
N GLY A 84 12.64 -7.14 6.84
CA GLY A 84 13.71 -6.47 6.08
C GLY A 84 13.39 -6.09 4.62
N SER A 85 12.20 -6.37 4.08
CA SER A 85 11.89 -6.14 2.67
C SER A 85 11.22 -4.79 2.41
N VAL A 86 11.95 -3.85 1.81
CA VAL A 86 11.41 -2.61 1.23
C VAL A 86 11.09 -2.90 -0.24
N VAL A 87 9.81 -2.95 -0.61
CA VAL A 87 9.41 -2.99 -2.03
C VAL A 87 9.10 -1.56 -2.48
N ILE A 88 10.06 -0.94 -3.17
CA ILE A 88 9.86 0.28 -3.95
C ILE A 88 9.91 -0.11 -5.42
N SER A 89 8.78 -0.08 -6.13
CA SER A 89 8.77 0.02 -7.58
C SER A 89 7.36 0.33 -8.10
N THR A 90 7.24 1.37 -8.91
CA THR A 90 6.15 1.54 -9.87
C THR A 90 6.19 0.37 -10.87
N ILE A 91 5.07 -0.31 -11.10
CA ILE A 91 4.95 -1.33 -12.14
C ILE A 91 3.95 -0.80 -13.17
N LEU A 92 4.43 -0.42 -14.36
CA LEU A 92 3.57 -0.19 -15.51
C LEU A 92 3.24 -1.56 -16.13
N LEU A 93 1.98 -1.96 -16.12
CA LEU A 93 1.47 -3.09 -16.89
C LEU A 93 0.65 -2.54 -18.05
N SER A 94 1.29 -2.35 -19.20
CA SER A 94 0.60 -2.15 -20.47
C SER A 94 0.09 -3.52 -20.95
N LEU A 95 -1.24 -3.67 -21.05
CA LEU A 95 -1.90 -4.76 -21.78
C LEU A 95 -1.79 -4.55 -23.28
#